data_AF-A0A973KRK7-F1
#
_entry.id   AF-A0A973KRK7-F1
#
_cell.length_a   1.000
_cell.length_b   1.000
_cell.length_c   1.000
_cell.angle_alpha   90.00
_cell.angle_beta   90.00
_cell.angle_gamma   90.00
#
_symmetry.space_group_name_H-M   'P 1'
#
loop_
_entity.id
_entity.type
_entity.pdbx_description
1 polymer ?
#
loop_
_entity_poly.entity_id
_entity_poly.type
_entity_poly.pdbx_seq_one_letter_code
_entity_poly.pdbx_strand_id
1 'polypeptide(L)' 'FDLTLPLEQAPEGYKAMDERRATKVLLTL' A
#
# COMPACT_ATOMS: atom_id res chain seq x y z
N PHE A 1 -5.89 0.44 -8.35
CA PHE A 1 -4.79 0.36 -7.38
C PHE A 1 -4.35 -1.09 -7.34
N ASP A 2 -3.04 -1.32 -7.26
CA ASP A 2 -2.51 -2.69 -7.27
C ASP A 2 -2.66 -3.35 -5.89
N LEU A 3 -2.78 -2.52 -4.85
CA LEU A 3 -2.94 -2.93 -3.46
C LEU A 3 -3.91 -1.98 -2.75
N THR A 4 -4.78 -2.52 -1.90
CA THR A 4 -5.70 -1.76 -1.04
C THR A 4 -5.46 -2.17 0.40
N LEU A 5 -5.29 -1.20 1.29
CA LEU A 5 -5.00 -1.42 2.70
C LEU A 5 -5.82 -0.46 3.58
N PRO A 6 -6.15 -0.84 4.81
CA PRO A 6 -6.61 0.10 5.82
C PRO A 6 -5.55 1.19 6.12
N LEU A 7 -5.99 2.36 6.59
CA LEU A 7 -5.12 3.51 6.86
C LEU A 7 -4.08 3.19 7.94
N GLU A 8 -4.44 2.39 8.93
CA GLU A 8 -3.54 1.89 9.97
C GLU A 8 -2.43 0.98 9.43
N GLN A 9 -2.58 0.46 8.21
CA GLN A 9 -1.60 -0.36 7.49
C GLN A 9 -0.88 0.42 6.37
N ALA A 10 -0.84 1.75 6.45
CA ALA A 10 -0.04 2.54 5.51
C ALA A 10 1.45 2.12 5.42
N PRO A 11 2.15 1.74 6.52
CA PRO A 11 3.53 1.26 6.46
C PRO A 11 3.77 0.10 5.48
N GLU A 12 2.83 -0.84 5.40
CA GLU A 12 2.87 -2.01 4.54
C GLU A 12 2.76 -1.62 3.06
N GLY A 13 1.99 -0.57 2.77
CA GLY A 13 1.89 0.03 1.45
C GLY A 13 3.22 0.60 0.97
N TYR A 14 3.92 1.34 1.84
CA TYR A 14 5.26 1.87 1.51
C TYR A 14 6.26 0.75 1.25
N LYS A 15 6.27 -0.30 2.09
CA LYS A 15 7.14 -1.47 1.88
C LYS A 15 6.83 -2.18 0.56
N ALA A 16 5.55 -2.32 0.20
CA ALA A 16 5.15 -2.92 -1.06
C ALA A 16 5.61 -2.13 -2.29
N MET A 17 5.65 -0.80 -2.19
CA MET A 17 6.15 0.06 -3.26
C MET A 17 7.68 0.01 -3.37
N ASP A 18 8.39 -0.01 -2.24
CA ASP A 18 9.85 -0.14 -2.18
C ASP A 18 10.33 -1.46 -2.82
N GLU A 19 9.67 -2.56 -2.48
CA GLU A 19 9.93 -3.89 -3.04
C GLU A 19 9.38 -4.07 -4.47
N ARG A 20 8.80 -3.01 -5.06
CA ARG A 20 8.14 -3.02 -6.39
C ARG A 20 7.06 -4.08 -6.55
N ARG A 21 6.39 -4.45 -5.45
CA ARG A 21 5.21 -5.33 -5.44
C ARG A 21 3.92 -4.58 -5.75
N ALA A 22 3.89 -3.26 -5.56
CA ALA A 22 2.76 -2.40 -5.91
C ALA A 22 3.23 -1.08 -6.53
N THR A 23 2.52 -0.57 -7.53
CA THR A 23 2.79 0.75 -8.13
C THR A 23 1.89 1.83 -7.52
N LYS A 24 0.64 1.49 -7.18
CA LYS A 24 -0.26 2.36 -6.43
C LYS A 24 -1.01 1.61 -5.33
N VAL A 25 -0.97 2.16 -4.12
CA VAL A 25 -1.71 1.68 -2.95
C VAL A 25 -2.90 2.60 -2.66
N LEU A 26 -4.09 2.04 -2.45
CA LEU A 26 -5.26 2.75 -1.95
C LEU A 26 -5.36 2.55 -0.44
N LEU A 27 -5.49 3.65 0.31
CA LEU A 27 -5.74 3.59 1.75
C LEU A 27 -7.22 3.85 2.04
N THR A 28 -7.81 3.04 2.90
CA THR A 28 -9.22 3.14 3.32
C THR A 28 -9.31 3.44 4.82
N LEU A 29 -10.32 4.22 5.22
CA LEU A 29 -10.65 4.45 6.63
C LEU A 29 -11.40 3.26 7.24
#